data_AF-A0A6I5RIQ9-F1
#
_entry.id   AF-A0A6I5RIQ9-F1
#
_cell.length_a   1.000
_cell.length_b   1.000
_cell.length_c   1.000
_cell.angle_alpha   90.00
_cell.angle_beta   90.00
_cell.angle_gamma   90.00
#
_symmetry.space_group_name_H-M   'P 1'
#
loop_
_entity.id
_entity.type
_entity.pdbx_description
1 polymer ?
#
loop_
_entity_poly.entity_id
_entity_poly.type
_entity_poly.pdbx_seq_one_letter_code
_entity_poly.pdbx_strand_id
1 'polypeptide(L)'
;PTLINTSLGVANVDKDYLEVAETLGASRLRTIFKVIIPAALPSIVAGLRISMGIAWLVIVAAEMLLGTGLGYFIWNEWNNLYIPNILVAIFIIGLVGLILDSIFAAFEKFVAFGRNS
;
A
#
# COMPACT_ATOMS: atom_id res chain seq x y z
N PRO A 1 -0.65 -1.43 11.22
CA PRO A 1 -0.32 -2.57 10.32
C PRO A 1 0.93 -2.34 9.45
N THR A 2 1.13 -1.14 8.89
CA THR A 2 2.38 -0.74 8.22
C THR A 2 3.60 -1.00 9.10
N LEU A 3 3.61 -0.50 10.34
CA LEU A 3 4.72 -0.70 11.29
C LEU A 3 5.08 -2.17 11.57
N ILE A 4 4.09 -3.08 11.66
CA ILE A 4 4.32 -4.50 11.96
C ILE A 4 4.80 -5.26 10.70
N ASN A 5 4.24 -4.94 9.53
CA ASN A 5 4.69 -5.52 8.25
C ASN A 5 6.05 -4.95 7.82
N THR A 6 6.34 -3.68 8.13
CA THR A 6 7.67 -3.08 7.97
C THR A 6 8.66 -3.68 8.97
N SER A 7 8.28 -3.93 10.24
CA SER A 7 9.20 -4.56 11.21
C SER A 7 9.54 -6.00 10.85
N LEU A 8 8.57 -6.78 10.31
CA LEU A 8 8.81 -8.13 9.80
C LEU A 8 9.59 -8.12 8.48
N GLY A 9 9.39 -7.12 7.61
CA GLY A 9 10.16 -6.92 6.40
C GLY A 9 11.60 -6.47 6.64
N VAL A 10 11.86 -5.69 7.71
CA VAL A 10 13.21 -5.31 8.17
C VAL A 10 13.90 -6.46 8.90
N ALA A 11 13.16 -7.29 9.63
CA ALA A 11 13.70 -8.49 10.28
C ALA A 11 14.07 -9.62 9.29
N ASN A 12 13.51 -9.60 8.07
CA ASN A 12 13.84 -10.51 6.96
C ASN A 12 14.90 -9.95 6.00
N VAL A 13 15.54 -8.82 6.31
CA VAL A 13 16.80 -8.47 5.62
C VAL A 13 17.84 -9.45 6.15
N ASP A 14 18.14 -10.46 5.34
CA ASP A 14 19.12 -11.51 5.63
C ASP A 14 20.40 -10.88 6.18
N LYS A 15 20.88 -11.44 7.30
CA LYS A 15 22.17 -11.09 7.93
C LYS A 15 23.32 -11.08 6.93
N ASP A 16 23.18 -11.85 5.84
CA ASP A 16 24.06 -11.92 4.68
C ASP A 16 24.32 -10.55 4.01
N TYR A 17 23.33 -9.65 3.94
CA TYR A 17 23.54 -8.31 3.35
C TYR A 17 24.35 -7.38 4.25
N LEU A 18 24.25 -7.56 5.57
CA LEU A 18 25.07 -6.82 6.54
C LEU A 18 26.52 -7.33 6.52
N GLU A 19 26.72 -8.64 6.46
CA GLU A 19 28.06 -9.27 6.37
C GLU A 19 28.77 -8.95 5.05
N VAL A 20 28.07 -8.91 3.92
CA VAL A 20 28.65 -8.54 2.61
C VAL A 20 28.98 -7.04 2.54
N ALA A 21 28.20 -6.17 3.18
CA ALA A 21 28.49 -4.74 3.22
C ALA A 21 29.69 -4.40 4.13
N GLU A 22 29.87 -5.17 5.20
CA GLU A 22 30.99 -5.03 6.14
C GLU A 22 32.31 -5.53 5.55
N THR A 23 32.27 -6.63 4.78
CA THR A 23 33.45 -7.15 4.03
C THR A 23 33.92 -6.23 2.90
N LEU A 24 33.05 -5.37 2.36
CA LEU A 24 33.38 -4.40 1.29
C LEU A 24 33.83 -3.01 1.78
N GLY A 25 33.92 -2.79 3.11
CA GLY A 25 34.46 -1.55 3.68
C GLY A 25 33.62 -0.29 3.38
N ALA A 26 32.32 -0.44 3.12
CA ALA A 26 31.45 0.68 2.75
C ALA A 26 31.13 1.58 3.95
N SER A 27 31.27 2.90 3.77
CA SER A 27 30.80 3.92 4.73
C SER A 27 29.32 3.71 5.06
N ARG A 28 28.95 3.84 6.35
CA ARG A 28 27.58 3.61 6.87
C ARG A 28 26.49 4.28 6.03
N LEU A 29 26.72 5.52 5.57
CA LEU A 29 25.76 6.24 4.72
C LEU A 29 25.62 5.62 3.33
N ARG A 30 26.72 5.14 2.74
CA ARG A 30 26.72 4.50 1.42
C ARG A 30 26.03 3.14 1.47
N THR A 31 26.22 2.39 2.56
CA THR A 31 25.53 1.11 2.80
C THR A 31 24.02 1.29 2.93
N ILE A 32 23.58 2.32 3.68
CA ILE A 32 22.16 2.62 3.86
C ILE A 32 21.48 2.92 2.52
N PHE A 33 21.99 3.89 1.75
CA PHE A 33 21.31 4.33 0.53
C PHE A 33 21.46 3.38 -0.66
N LYS A 34 22.52 2.56 -0.69
CA LYS A 34 22.88 1.78 -1.89
C LYS A 34 22.67 0.27 -1.74
N VAL A 35 22.50 -0.22 -0.51
CA VAL A 35 22.28 -1.65 -0.23
C VAL A 35 20.97 -1.84 0.55
N ILE A 36 20.83 -1.17 1.70
CA ILE A 36 19.70 -1.41 2.61
C ILE A 36 18.39 -0.86 2.04
N ILE A 37 18.37 0.39 1.56
CA ILE A 37 17.14 1.01 1.01
C ILE A 37 16.61 0.23 -0.21
N PRO A 38 17.42 -0.09 -1.24
CA PRO A 38 16.93 -0.88 -2.38
C PRO A 38 16.44 -2.29 -1.98
N ALA A 39 17.11 -2.94 -1.01
CA ALA A 39 16.72 -4.27 -0.54
C ALA A 39 15.42 -4.25 0.28
N ALA A 40 15.18 -3.19 1.06
CA ALA A 40 13.96 -3.02 1.86
C ALA A 40 12.80 -2.38 1.07
N LEU A 41 13.06 -1.79 -0.11
CA LEU A 41 12.04 -1.09 -0.89
C LEU A 41 10.85 -2.00 -1.28
N PRO A 42 11.05 -3.26 -1.73
CA PRO A 42 9.94 -4.18 -2.00
C PRO A 42 9.07 -4.47 -0.77
N SER A 43 9.67 -4.65 0.41
CA SER A 43 8.92 -4.93 1.64
C SER A 43 8.17 -3.69 2.16
N ILE A 44 8.74 -2.49 1.98
CA ILE A 44 8.06 -1.22 2.25
C ILE A 44 6.84 -1.07 1.35
N VAL A 45 6.97 -1.33 0.05
CA VAL A 45 5.85 -1.20 -0.90
C VAL A 45 4.76 -2.23 -0.63
N ALA A 46 5.11 -3.46 -0.27
CA ALA A 46 4.14 -4.47 0.17
C ALA A 46 3.36 -4.01 1.42
N GLY A 47 4.05 -3.41 2.40
CA GLY A 47 3.42 -2.81 3.57
C GLY A 47 2.48 -1.65 3.22
N LEU A 48 2.88 -0.79 2.28
CA LEU A 48 2.07 0.31 1.78
C LEU A 48 0.79 -0.18 1.10
N ARG A 49 0.87 -1.22 0.25
CA ARG A 49 -0.29 -1.79 -0.44
C ARG A 49 -1.37 -2.27 0.53
N ILE A 50 -0.99 -3.01 1.57
CA ILE A 50 -1.92 -3.47 2.62
C ILE A 50 -2.58 -2.28 3.31
N SER A 51 -1.79 -1.25 3.64
CA SER A 51 -2.29 -0.07 4.31
C SER A 51 -3.24 0.76 3.45
N MET A 52 -3.01 0.79 2.13
CA MET A 52 -3.86 1.49 1.18
C MET A 52 -5.24 0.84 1.11
N GLY A 53 -5.33 -0.49 1.10
CA GLY A 53 -6.61 -1.19 1.12
C GLY A 53 -7.45 -0.85 2.37
N ILE A 54 -6.80 -0.77 3.53
CA ILE A 54 -7.47 -0.36 4.78
C ILE A 54 -7.85 1.11 4.73
N ALA A 55 -6.94 1.99 4.28
CA ALA A 55 -7.20 3.42 4.17
C ALA A 55 -8.38 3.70 3.23
N TRP A 56 -8.50 2.96 2.12
CA TRP A 56 -9.64 3.05 1.21
C TRP A 56 -10.97 2.80 1.92
N LEU A 57 -11.06 1.72 2.69
CA LEU A 57 -12.28 1.40 3.46
C LEU A 57 -12.59 2.48 4.51
N VAL A 58 -11.56 3.00 5.19
CA VAL A 58 -11.71 4.06 6.20
C VAL A 58 -12.17 5.36 5.58
N ILE A 59 -11.65 5.74 4.40
CA ILE A 59 -12.06 6.93 3.66
C ILE A 59 -13.53 6.80 3.25
N VAL A 60 -13.94 5.67 2.68
CA VAL A 60 -15.34 5.45 2.31
C VAL A 60 -16.26 5.55 3.53
N ALA A 61 -15.88 4.97 4.66
CA ALA A 61 -16.64 5.10 5.90
C ALA A 61 -16.68 6.56 6.41
N ALA A 62 -15.58 7.30 6.29
CA ALA A 62 -15.53 8.72 6.64
C ALA A 62 -16.45 9.57 5.74
N GLU A 63 -16.47 9.30 4.43
CA GLU A 63 -17.39 9.96 3.47
C GLU A 63 -18.85 9.78 3.88
N MET A 64 -19.25 8.62 4.41
CA MET A 64 -20.61 8.39 4.90
C MET A 64 -21.03 9.41 5.98
N LEU A 65 -20.09 9.90 6.78
CA LEU A 65 -20.34 10.83 7.89
C LEU A 65 -20.21 12.30 7.47
N LEU A 66 -19.38 12.61 6.48
CA LEU A 66 -19.08 13.98 6.06
C LEU A 66 -20.18 14.63 5.23
N GLY A 67 -21.18 13.86 4.79
CA GLY A 67 -22.25 14.39 3.94
C GLY A 67 -21.86 14.55 2.47
N THR A 68 -20.72 14.00 2.05
CA THR A 68 -20.20 14.11 0.68
C THR A 68 -19.50 12.82 0.25
N GLY A 69 -19.31 12.62 -1.05
CA GLY A 69 -18.60 11.46 -1.60
C GLY A 69 -19.49 10.24 -1.87
N LEU A 70 -18.86 9.14 -2.31
CA LEU A 70 -19.55 7.92 -2.69
C LEU A 70 -20.10 7.17 -1.47
N GLY A 71 -19.38 7.23 -0.34
CA GLY A 71 -19.87 6.69 0.93
C GLY A 71 -21.19 7.36 1.35
N TYR A 72 -21.24 8.68 1.30
CA TYR A 72 -22.48 9.42 1.61
C TYR A 72 -23.60 9.09 0.62
N PHE A 73 -23.30 8.95 -0.67
CA PHE A 73 -24.31 8.58 -1.65
C PHE A 73 -24.99 7.24 -1.30
N ILE A 74 -24.23 6.22 -0.91
CA ILE A 74 -24.80 4.94 -0.42
C ILE A 74 -25.71 5.17 0.77
N TRP A 75 -25.26 5.97 1.74
CA TRP A 75 -26.04 6.28 2.94
C TRP A 75 -27.36 6.98 2.60
N ASN A 76 -27.33 7.94 1.68
CA ASN A 76 -28.51 8.66 1.23
C ASN A 76 -29.50 7.73 0.52
N GLU A 77 -29.03 6.92 -0.44
CA GLU A 77 -29.88 5.98 -1.18
C GLU A 77 -30.45 4.87 -0.30
N TRP A 78 -29.71 4.48 0.75
CA TRP A 78 -30.20 3.57 1.80
C TRP A 78 -31.40 4.15 2.54
N ASN A 79 -31.33 5.43 2.93
CA ASN A 79 -32.45 6.11 3.58
C ASN A 79 -33.64 6.31 2.62
N ASN A 80 -33.38 6.49 1.32
CA ASN A 80 -34.42 6.60 0.29
C ASN A 80 -34.97 5.24 -0.20
N LEU A 81 -34.44 4.12 0.30
CA LEU A 81 -34.82 2.74 -0.08
C LEU A 81 -34.66 2.41 -1.59
N TYR A 82 -33.80 3.14 -2.31
CA TYR A 82 -33.50 2.90 -3.72
C TYR A 82 -32.29 1.95 -3.88
N ILE A 83 -32.56 0.66 -3.75
CA ILE A 83 -31.55 -0.41 -3.85
C ILE A 83 -30.76 -0.44 -5.18
N PRO A 84 -31.36 -0.16 -6.36
CA PRO A 84 -30.60 -0.17 -7.62
C PRO A 84 -29.40 0.79 -7.60
N ASN A 85 -29.56 1.97 -7.01
CA ASN A 85 -28.50 2.98 -6.93
C ASN A 85 -27.38 2.56 -5.97
N ILE A 86 -27.73 1.88 -4.87
CA ILE A 86 -26.74 1.31 -3.93
C ILE A 86 -25.84 0.29 -4.63
N LEU A 87 -26.42 -0.58 -5.46
CA LEU A 87 -25.64 -1.59 -6.19
C LEU A 87 -24.66 -0.96 -7.17
N VAL A 88 -25.07 0.09 -7.89
CA VAL A 88 -24.19 0.85 -8.78
C VAL A 88 -23.06 1.51 -7.99
N ALA A 89 -23.36 2.11 -6.84
CA ALA A 89 -22.35 2.75 -5.99
C ALA A 89 -21.32 1.74 -5.44
N ILE A 90 -21.77 0.57 -4.97
CA ILE A 90 -20.87 -0.51 -4.53
C ILE A 90 -19.95 -0.96 -5.67
N PHE A 91 -20.49 -1.10 -6.88
CA PHE A 91 -19.70 -1.47 -8.05
C PHE A 91 -18.62 -0.42 -8.36
N ILE A 92 -18.96 0.87 -8.32
CA ILE A 92 -18.01 1.97 -8.54
C ILE A 92 -16.92 1.97 -7.47
N ILE A 93 -17.28 1.82 -6.19
CA ILE A 93 -16.30 1.76 -5.08
C ILE A 93 -15.35 0.57 -5.25
N GLY A 94 -15.89 -0.60 -5.62
CA GLY A 94 -15.08 -1.78 -5.92
C GLY A 94 -14.12 -1.55 -7.07
N LEU A 95 -14.60 -0.93 -8.15
CA LEU A 95 -13.78 -0.61 -9.33
C LEU A 95 -12.65 0.37 -9.00
N VAL A 96 -12.94 1.43 -8.24
CA VAL A 96 -11.91 2.39 -7.79
C VAL A 96 -10.89 1.71 -6.88
N GLY A 97 -11.36 0.86 -5.95
CA GLY A 97 -10.47 0.07 -5.09
C GLY A 97 -9.52 -0.83 -5.89
N LEU A 98 -10.02 -1.50 -6.93
CA LEU A 98 -9.21 -2.34 -7.84
C LEU A 98 -8.21 -1.52 -8.65
N ILE A 99 -8.59 -0.34 -9.13
CA ILE A 99 -7.69 0.57 -9.84
C ILE A 99 -6.56 1.02 -8.91
N LEU A 100 -6.90 1.44 -7.69
CA LEU A 100 -5.91 1.82 -6.69
C LEU A 100 -4.95 0.66 -6.39
N ASP A 101 -5.46 -0.55 -6.13
CA ASP A 101 -4.61 -1.72 -5.89
C ASP A 101 -3.69 -2.03 -7.08
N SER A 102 -4.22 -1.93 -8.31
CA SER A 102 -3.45 -2.16 -9.53
C SER A 102 -2.33 -1.14 -9.73
N ILE A 103 -2.58 0.14 -9.40
CA ILE A 103 -1.56 1.19 -9.45
C ILE A 103 -0.44 0.87 -8.45
N PHE A 104 -0.77 0.53 -7.20
CA PHE A 104 0.23 0.16 -6.19
C PHE A 104 1.01 -1.11 -6.57
N ALA A 105 0.34 -2.11 -7.15
CA ALA A 105 1.00 -3.31 -7.67
C ALA A 105 1.94 -3.01 -8.85
N ALA A 106 1.61 -2.06 -9.71
CA ALA A 106 2.49 -1.60 -10.78
C ALA A 106 3.72 -0.86 -10.21
N PHE A 107 3.53 -0.01 -9.20
CA PHE A 107 4.63 0.63 -8.48
C PHE A 107 5.57 -0.39 -7.81
N GLU A 108 5.02 -1.44 -7.19
CA GLU A 108 5.79 -2.55 -6.61
C GLU A 108 6.67 -3.23 -7.66
N LYS A 109 6.11 -3.56 -8.83
CA LYS A 109 6.86 -4.17 -9.93
C LYS A 109 7.94 -3.25 -10.50
N PHE A 110 7.65 -1.96 -10.66
CA PHE A 110 8.62 -0.98 -11.14
C PHE A 110 9.82 -0.86 -10.19
N VAL A 111 9.54 -0.80 -8.89
CA VAL A 111 10.55 -0.77 -7.83
C VAL A 111 11.38 -2.07 -7.80
N ALA A 112 10.73 -3.22 -7.95
CA ALA A 112 11.40 -4.52 -7.95
C ALA A 112 12.27 -4.75 -9.21
N PHE A 113 11.90 -4.16 -10.35
CA PHE A 113 12.64 -4.28 -11.61
C PHE A 113 14.04 -3.66 -11.56
N GLY A 114 14.24 -2.63 -10.73
CA GLY A 114 15.57 -2.06 -10.47
C GLY A 114 16.58 -3.02 -9.82
N ARG A 115 16.17 -4.23 -9.42
CA ARG A 115 17.05 -5.30 -8.88
C ARG A 115 17.69 -6.18 -9.96
N ASN A 116 17.17 -6.16 -11.19
CA ASN A 116 17.59 -7.07 -12.27
C ASN A 116 18.42 -6.38 -13.38
N SER A 117 19.00 -5.20 -13.13
CA SER A 117 19.89 -4.51 -14.08
C SER A 117 21.15 -3.99 -13.39
#